data_AF-A0A832AQL8-F1
#
_entry.id   AF-A0A832AQL8-F1
#
_cell.length_a   1.000
_cell.length_b   1.000
_cell.length_c   1.000
_cell.angle_alpha   90.00
_cell.angle_beta   90.00
_cell.angle_gamma   90.00
#
_symmetry.space_group_name_H-M   'P 1'
#
loop_
_entity.id
_entity.type
_entity.pdbx_description
1 polymer ?
#
loop_
_entity_poly.entity_id
_entity_poly.type
_entity_poly.pdbx_seq_one_letter_code
_entity_poly.pdbx_strand_id
1 'polypeptide(L)'
;MTGRLFDLDEPSGADDYDAVLFGADPTQRIVAVEPGDTSVSIWRRLEDDRVEHWEEPFRPWLITRAPNPLIGADPEELEGQGFRYLYEFTSLGEYRAAVTHLRDNHVEHLTASTPARLALMHSGKTLFKGMRFDDIVRMQVDIETQTLDRRDPDSRILLIAVADNRGLREVLAGDEADILQAFVELVLRRDPDVLEGHNIYGFDLPYLMERAKKLRVPFTIGRGRTEPRIERRRNCAIGATNRPFDPVTIPGRHVLDTYLCVQRYDWARGALSSYGLKEVARSLGIAHANRIEVPRDQMSRLYREDPERIREYALQDVVETARLAEIVTPTEFYMVQMAPDTYSSSAVSGTGERINAILLRAYLANRHAIPSPQQPRPFPGGYTEVRRTGVIRRVVKADVESLYPSIMLSLGIKPQSDTLNIFLPALAALTARRLRAKQRMAVSHGAERAYWDGLQSSFKVLINSFYGYLGAPGFHFNDYDAAARVTEEGRRIVQQIAERLEASGAAVIEIDTDGVY
;
A
#
# COMPACT_ATOMS: atom_id res chain seq x y z
N MET A 1 9.25 32.44 -6.36
CA MET A 1 7.82 32.78 -6.38
C MET A 1 7.07 31.64 -5.73
N THR A 2 6.75 31.83 -4.46
CA THR A 2 6.11 30.88 -3.55
C THR A 2 4.60 30.91 -3.76
N GLY A 3 4.09 30.02 -4.61
CA GLY A 3 2.65 29.76 -4.73
C GLY A 3 2.23 28.76 -3.65
N ARG A 4 1.24 29.14 -2.84
CA ARG A 4 0.57 28.23 -1.89
C ARG A 4 -0.03 27.07 -2.68
N LEU A 5 0.33 25.84 -2.32
CA LEU A 5 0.08 24.62 -3.10
C LEU A 5 -1.19 23.86 -2.69
N PHE A 6 -2.20 24.60 -2.23
CA PHE A 6 -3.58 24.15 -2.07
C PHE A 6 -4.51 25.30 -2.45
N ASP A 7 -4.71 25.52 -3.75
CA ASP A 7 -5.96 26.17 -4.20
C ASP A 7 -7.01 25.07 -4.32
N LEU A 8 -7.73 24.89 -3.21
CA LEU A 8 -9.06 24.26 -3.14
C LEU A 8 -10.17 25.30 -3.43
N ASP A 9 -9.82 26.48 -3.95
CA ASP A 9 -10.76 27.58 -4.18
C ASP A 9 -11.52 27.43 -5.51
N GLU A 10 -12.38 26.42 -5.60
CA GLU A 10 -13.72 26.57 -6.18
C GLU A 10 -14.65 25.59 -5.44
N PRO A 11 -15.69 26.08 -4.72
CA PRO A 11 -16.55 25.23 -3.91
C PRO A 11 -17.42 24.38 -4.84
N SER A 12 -16.90 23.21 -5.22
CA SER A 12 -17.74 22.09 -5.59
C SER A 12 -18.11 21.37 -4.29
N GLY A 13 -19.36 20.93 -4.11
CA GLY A 13 -19.76 20.14 -2.94
C GLY A 13 -18.98 18.81 -2.72
N ALA A 14 -17.91 18.55 -3.47
CA ALA A 14 -17.00 17.42 -3.36
C ALA A 14 -15.82 17.64 -2.38
N ASP A 15 -15.60 18.86 -1.88
CA ASP A 15 -14.56 19.16 -0.88
C ASP A 15 -15.04 18.87 0.56
N ASP A 16 -16.35 18.67 0.76
CA ASP A 16 -17.00 18.34 2.04
C ASP A 16 -16.68 16.91 2.56
N TYR A 17 -15.95 16.10 1.79
CA TYR A 17 -15.64 14.70 2.12
C TYR A 17 -14.16 14.43 2.43
N ASP A 18 -13.33 15.46 2.54
CA ASP A 18 -11.90 15.31 2.84
C ASP A 18 -11.64 14.65 4.20
N ALA A 19 -12.41 15.01 5.23
CA ALA A 19 -12.28 14.40 6.55
C ALA A 19 -12.58 12.89 6.52
N VAL A 20 -13.51 12.46 5.68
CA VAL A 20 -13.82 11.03 5.49
C VAL A 20 -12.69 10.34 4.72
N LEU A 21 -12.28 10.89 3.57
CA LEU A 21 -11.32 10.26 2.67
C LEU A 21 -9.90 10.27 3.23
N PHE A 22 -9.44 11.40 3.74
CA PHE A 22 -8.06 11.64 4.21
C PHE A 22 -7.93 11.64 5.73
N GLY A 23 -9.02 11.41 6.46
CA GLY A 23 -9.03 11.48 7.93
C GLY A 23 -9.23 12.90 8.44
N ALA A 24 -9.94 13.02 9.56
CA ALA A 24 -10.40 14.29 10.12
C ALA A 24 -9.28 15.12 10.79
N ASP A 25 -8.16 14.50 11.16
CA ASP A 25 -7.04 15.22 11.76
C ASP A 25 -6.27 16.01 10.68
N PRO A 26 -6.07 17.33 10.82
CA PRO A 26 -5.48 18.17 9.79
C PRO A 26 -3.95 18.06 9.71
N THR A 27 -3.30 17.31 10.61
CA THR A 27 -1.83 17.22 10.68
C THR A 27 -1.27 16.66 9.37
N GLN A 28 -0.40 17.45 8.74
CA GLN A 28 0.24 17.11 7.48
C GLN A 28 1.67 16.62 7.69
N ARG A 29 2.17 15.90 6.68
CA ARG A 29 3.57 15.45 6.56
C ARG A 29 4.04 14.48 7.66
N ILE A 30 3.11 13.74 8.26
CA ILE A 30 3.44 12.62 9.15
C ILE A 30 4.10 11.52 8.30
N VAL A 31 5.31 11.11 8.68
CA VAL A 31 6.10 10.12 7.94
C VAL A 31 6.16 8.76 8.63
N ALA A 32 5.87 8.69 9.93
CA ALA A 32 5.78 7.44 10.66
C ALA A 32 4.93 7.60 11.93
N VAL A 33 4.31 6.50 12.34
CA VAL A 33 3.55 6.35 13.58
C VAL A 33 3.90 5.00 14.18
N GLU A 34 4.43 4.99 15.40
CA GLU A 34 4.87 3.78 16.11
C GLU A 34 4.19 3.73 17.49
N PRO A 35 3.17 2.88 17.68
CA PRO A 35 2.55 2.73 18.98
C PRO A 35 3.44 1.96 19.96
N GLY A 36 3.69 2.57 21.12
CA GLY A 36 4.20 1.92 22.31
C GLY A 36 3.08 1.25 23.11
N ASP A 37 3.30 1.09 24.41
CA ASP A 37 2.28 0.51 25.29
C ASP A 37 1.17 1.53 25.61
N THR A 38 1.52 2.73 26.07
CA THR A 38 0.57 3.76 26.51
C THR A 38 0.61 5.05 25.68
N SER A 39 1.62 5.21 24.83
CA SER A 39 1.79 6.35 23.93
C SER A 39 2.06 5.91 22.50
N VAL A 40 1.86 6.83 21.56
CA VAL A 40 2.16 6.67 20.13
C VAL A 40 3.22 7.70 19.77
N SER A 41 4.38 7.24 19.31
CA SER A 41 5.41 8.11 18.76
C SER A 41 5.04 8.49 17.33
N ILE A 42 5.08 9.78 17.03
CA ILE A 42 4.74 10.34 15.72
C ILE A 42 5.94 11.13 15.20
N TRP A 43 6.31 10.86 13.95
CA TRP A 43 7.37 11.59 13.25
C TRP A 43 6.78 12.38 12.10
N ARG A 44 7.21 13.63 11.95
CA ARG A 44 6.81 14.53 10.88
C ARG A 44 8.03 15.09 10.18
N ARG A 45 8.08 15.00 8.85
CA ARG A 45 9.15 15.61 8.06
C ARG A 45 8.72 16.99 7.57
N LEU A 46 9.52 18.01 7.86
CA LEU A 46 9.32 19.37 7.37
C LEU A 46 9.76 19.50 5.92
N GLU A 47 9.54 20.66 5.30
CA GLU A 47 9.96 20.92 3.92
C GLU A 47 11.49 21.04 3.77
N ASP A 48 12.19 21.36 4.87
CA ASP A 48 13.66 21.44 4.93
C ASP A 48 14.32 20.11 5.37
N ASP A 49 13.61 19.00 5.21
CA ASP A 49 14.00 17.64 5.59
C ASP A 49 14.26 17.41 7.09
N ARG A 50 14.08 18.41 7.98
CA ARG A 50 14.13 18.15 9.43
C ARG A 50 12.95 17.27 9.86
N VAL A 51 13.20 16.39 10.83
CA VAL A 51 12.18 15.51 11.40
C VAL A 51 11.85 15.91 12.82
N GLU A 52 10.59 16.29 13.03
CA GLU A 52 10.01 16.52 14.35
C GLU A 52 9.47 15.20 14.91
N HIS A 53 9.54 15.06 16.22
CA HIS A 53 9.03 13.89 16.95
C HIS A 53 8.27 14.35 18.18
N TRP A 54 7.09 13.76 18.42
CA TRP A 54 6.34 13.90 19.65
C TRP A 54 5.59 12.61 19.97
N GLU A 55 5.09 12.51 21.20
CA GLU A 55 4.25 11.40 21.63
C GLU A 55 2.84 11.88 21.95
N GLU A 56 1.85 11.08 21.57
CA GLU A 56 0.44 11.25 21.93
C GLU A 56 -0.04 10.07 22.79
N PRO A 57 -1.03 10.23 23.67
CA PRO A 57 -1.62 9.11 24.38
C PRO A 57 -2.19 8.06 23.42
N PHE A 58 -1.85 6.79 23.64
CA PHE A 58 -2.43 5.70 22.88
C PHE A 58 -3.74 5.24 23.52
N ARG A 59 -4.77 5.08 22.68
CA ARG A 59 -6.07 4.52 23.04
C ARG A 59 -6.40 3.38 22.08
N PRO A 60 -5.79 2.19 22.25
CA PRO A 60 -6.18 1.03 21.46
C PRO A 60 -7.64 0.69 21.76
N TRP A 61 -8.37 0.22 20.76
CA TRP A 61 -9.81 0.01 20.86
C TRP A 61 -10.22 -1.34 20.28
N LEU A 62 -11.36 -1.84 20.73
CA LEU A 62 -12.11 -2.93 20.11
C LEU A 62 -13.60 -2.67 20.25
N ILE A 63 -14.42 -3.32 19.44
CA ILE A 63 -15.87 -3.17 19.48
C ILE A 63 -16.57 -4.53 19.43
N THR A 64 -17.59 -4.73 20.26
CA THR A 64 -18.37 -5.98 20.36
C THR A 64 -19.85 -5.75 20.04
N ARG A 65 -20.59 -6.84 19.83
CA ARG A 65 -22.03 -6.80 19.51
C ARG A 65 -22.94 -6.70 20.73
N ALA A 66 -22.45 -7.15 21.87
CA ALA A 66 -23.09 -7.12 23.18
C ALA A 66 -22.08 -6.61 24.20
N PRO A 67 -22.50 -6.04 25.34
CA PRO A 67 -21.58 -5.63 26.38
C PRO A 67 -20.96 -6.88 27.04
N ASN A 68 -19.65 -6.86 27.19
CA ASN A 68 -18.84 -7.87 27.86
C ASN A 68 -18.07 -7.23 29.03
N PRO A 69 -17.89 -7.94 30.16
CA PRO A 69 -17.09 -7.46 31.27
C PRO A 69 -15.60 -7.55 30.91
N LEU A 70 -14.99 -6.44 30.50
CA LEU A 70 -13.57 -6.37 30.16
C LEU A 70 -12.80 -5.57 31.23
N ILE A 71 -11.64 -6.08 31.64
CA ILE A 71 -10.79 -5.39 32.59
C ILE A 71 -10.11 -4.20 31.88
N GLY A 72 -10.17 -3.02 32.49
CA GLY A 72 -9.44 -1.83 32.02
C GLY A 72 -10.22 -0.96 31.02
N ALA A 73 -11.44 -1.32 30.65
CA ALA A 73 -12.32 -0.49 29.82
C ALA A 73 -13.80 -0.83 30.05
N ASP A 74 -14.63 0.20 30.20
CA ASP A 74 -16.09 0.09 30.17
C ASP A 74 -16.62 0.30 28.75
N PRO A 75 -17.71 -0.38 28.34
CA PRO A 75 -18.28 -0.20 27.01
C PRO A 75 -19.01 1.14 26.88
N GLU A 76 -18.71 1.87 25.80
CA GLU A 76 -19.56 2.92 25.24
C GLU A 76 -20.54 2.29 24.24
N GLU A 77 -21.85 2.48 24.44
CA GLU A 77 -22.85 2.05 23.45
C GLU A 77 -22.99 3.11 22.34
N LEU A 78 -22.67 2.71 21.11
CA LEU A 78 -22.72 3.52 19.90
C LEU A 78 -24.12 3.49 19.26
N GLU A 79 -24.45 4.54 18.51
CA GLU A 79 -25.70 4.62 17.75
C GLU A 79 -25.75 3.57 16.62
N GLY A 80 -26.84 2.83 16.48
CA GLY A 80 -27.05 1.88 15.38
C GLY A 80 -27.06 0.41 15.79
N GLN A 81 -26.76 -0.49 14.86
CA GLN A 81 -26.83 -1.95 15.04
C GLN A 81 -25.55 -2.65 14.55
N GLY A 82 -25.31 -3.86 15.06
CA GLY A 82 -24.11 -4.65 14.72
C GLY A 82 -23.12 -4.64 15.88
N PHE A 83 -21.87 -4.32 15.59
CA PHE A 83 -20.85 -4.04 16.60
C PHE A 83 -21.07 -2.63 17.13
N ARG A 84 -21.54 -2.49 18.37
CA ARG A 84 -21.95 -1.20 18.93
C ARG A 84 -21.45 -0.93 20.34
N TYR A 85 -20.74 -1.85 20.97
CA TYR A 85 -20.16 -1.63 22.30
C TYR A 85 -18.65 -1.42 22.15
N LEU A 86 -18.23 -0.15 22.12
CA LEU A 86 -16.85 0.27 21.91
C LEU A 86 -16.11 0.30 23.24
N TYR A 87 -14.89 -0.25 23.24
CA TYR A 87 -13.98 -0.23 24.37
C TYR A 87 -12.72 0.49 23.95
N GLU A 88 -12.30 1.48 24.74
CA GLU A 88 -11.02 2.18 24.59
C GLU A 88 -10.17 1.88 25.82
N PHE A 89 -8.95 1.38 25.61
CA PHE A 89 -8.03 1.01 26.69
C PHE A 89 -6.94 2.07 26.88
N THR A 90 -6.29 2.06 28.03
CA THR A 90 -5.20 3.01 28.31
C THR A 90 -3.81 2.47 27.95
N SER A 91 -3.71 1.15 27.72
CA SER A 91 -2.49 0.48 27.31
C SER A 91 -2.74 -0.64 26.28
N LEU A 92 -1.72 -0.93 25.48
CA LEU A 92 -1.71 -2.04 24.54
C LEU A 92 -1.71 -3.40 25.26
N GLY A 93 -1.11 -3.47 26.46
CA GLY A 93 -1.18 -4.62 27.36
C GLY A 93 -2.61 -4.99 27.75
N GLU A 94 -3.39 -4.04 28.27
CA GLU A 94 -4.80 -4.24 28.64
C GLU A 94 -5.65 -4.64 27.43
N TYR A 95 -5.49 -3.93 26.31
CA TYR A 95 -6.15 -4.26 25.06
C TYR A 95 -5.84 -5.70 24.61
N ARG A 96 -4.57 -6.13 24.64
CA ARG A 96 -4.18 -7.50 24.25
C ARG A 96 -4.77 -8.56 25.17
N ALA A 97 -4.84 -8.28 26.48
CA ALA A 97 -5.49 -9.15 27.44
C ALA A 97 -6.99 -9.27 27.15
N ALA A 98 -7.67 -8.16 26.85
CA ALA A 98 -9.08 -8.14 26.48
C ALA A 98 -9.35 -8.91 25.17
N VAL A 99 -8.55 -8.70 24.12
CA VAL A 99 -8.67 -9.46 22.85
C VAL A 99 -8.45 -10.96 23.08
N THR A 100 -7.47 -11.32 23.90
CA THR A 100 -7.20 -12.73 24.27
C THR A 100 -8.41 -13.33 24.99
N HIS A 101 -8.94 -12.62 25.99
CA HIS A 101 -10.13 -13.03 26.73
C HIS A 101 -11.34 -13.24 25.82
N LEU A 102 -11.65 -12.29 24.94
CA LEU A 102 -12.77 -12.39 24.00
C LEU A 102 -12.61 -13.58 23.06
N ARG A 103 -11.40 -13.78 22.51
CA ARG A 103 -11.10 -14.92 21.63
C ARG A 103 -11.26 -16.25 22.34
N ASP A 104 -10.72 -16.38 23.55
CA ASP A 104 -10.74 -17.62 24.32
C ASP A 104 -12.16 -17.99 24.78
N ASN A 105 -13.06 -17.00 24.88
CA ASN A 105 -14.49 -17.19 25.16
C ASN A 105 -15.37 -17.17 23.90
N HIS A 106 -14.77 -17.23 22.70
CA HIS A 106 -15.49 -17.23 21.41
C HIS A 106 -16.45 -16.04 21.22
N VAL A 107 -16.14 -14.89 21.79
CA VAL A 107 -16.92 -13.66 21.63
C VAL A 107 -16.49 -12.95 20.34
N GLU A 108 -17.47 -12.72 19.46
CA GLU A 108 -17.28 -11.96 18.24
C GLU A 108 -16.92 -10.49 18.56
N HIS A 109 -15.80 -10.04 18.02
CA HIS A 109 -15.29 -8.68 18.23
C HIS A 109 -14.59 -8.18 16.97
N LEU A 110 -14.60 -6.86 16.80
CA LEU A 110 -13.93 -6.15 15.74
C LEU A 110 -12.80 -5.30 16.32
N THR A 111 -11.65 -5.34 15.65
CA THR A 111 -10.48 -4.53 15.94
C THR A 111 -9.62 -4.38 14.68
N ALA A 112 -8.58 -3.54 14.72
CA ALA A 112 -7.64 -3.39 13.62
C ALA A 112 -6.50 -4.43 13.64
N SER A 113 -5.93 -4.70 12.46
CA SER A 113 -4.91 -5.73 12.24
C SER A 113 -3.52 -5.38 12.80
N THR A 114 -3.22 -4.11 13.03
CA THR A 114 -1.95 -3.64 13.58
C THR A 114 -2.19 -2.53 14.61
N PRO A 115 -1.31 -2.39 15.62
CA PRO A 115 -1.39 -1.25 16.55
C PRO A 115 -1.36 0.10 15.83
N ALA A 116 -0.55 0.26 14.79
CA ALA A 116 -0.45 1.53 14.06
C ALA A 116 -1.79 1.89 13.41
N ARG A 117 -2.50 0.90 12.85
CA ARG A 117 -3.85 1.10 12.31
C ARG A 117 -4.86 1.47 13.41
N LEU A 118 -4.77 0.88 14.61
CA LEU A 118 -5.60 1.31 15.76
C LEU A 118 -5.40 2.81 16.05
N ALA A 119 -4.15 3.24 16.15
CA ALA A 119 -3.80 4.63 16.44
C ALA A 119 -4.27 5.59 15.34
N LEU A 120 -4.06 5.25 14.07
CA LEU A 120 -4.47 6.08 12.93
C LEU A 120 -6.00 6.15 12.77
N MET A 121 -6.72 5.06 13.02
CA MET A 121 -8.18 5.05 13.01
C MET A 121 -8.75 5.90 14.15
N HIS A 122 -8.23 5.75 15.37
CA HIS A 122 -8.69 6.51 16.53
C HIS A 122 -8.39 8.01 16.42
N SER A 123 -7.17 8.37 16.03
CA SER A 123 -6.76 9.78 15.93
C SER A 123 -7.33 10.50 14.71
N GLY A 124 -7.77 9.77 13.68
CA GLY A 124 -8.14 10.37 12.39
C GLY A 124 -6.95 10.86 11.56
N LYS A 125 -5.71 10.57 11.98
CA LYS A 125 -4.49 10.89 11.24
C LYS A 125 -4.26 9.92 10.09
N THR A 126 -3.53 10.37 9.07
CA THR A 126 -3.01 9.55 7.97
C THR A 126 -1.56 9.94 7.67
N LEU A 127 -0.85 9.05 6.99
CA LEU A 127 0.54 9.30 6.62
C LEU A 127 0.64 10.12 5.33
N PHE A 128 1.70 10.90 5.21
CA PHE A 128 2.09 11.66 4.02
C PHE A 128 1.06 12.66 3.50
N LYS A 129 0.03 13.00 4.28
CA LYS A 129 -0.96 14.02 3.91
C LYS A 129 -0.25 15.33 3.53
N GLY A 130 -0.54 15.84 2.34
CA GLY A 130 0.05 17.06 1.79
C GLY A 130 1.49 16.92 1.31
N MET A 131 1.99 15.69 1.16
CA MET A 131 3.31 15.41 0.60
C MET A 131 3.22 14.92 -0.85
N ARG A 132 4.23 15.26 -1.64
CA ARG A 132 4.54 14.63 -2.92
C ARG A 132 5.42 13.40 -2.69
N PHE A 133 5.43 12.48 -3.66
CA PHE A 133 6.22 11.25 -3.56
C PHE A 133 7.72 11.50 -3.32
N ASP A 134 8.27 12.60 -3.86
CA ASP A 134 9.68 12.96 -3.65
C ASP A 134 9.94 13.70 -2.33
N ASP A 135 8.91 14.11 -1.59
CA ASP A 135 9.08 14.80 -0.31
C ASP A 135 9.56 13.85 0.79
N ILE A 136 9.23 12.56 0.70
CA ILE A 136 9.79 11.55 1.62
C ILE A 136 11.21 11.19 1.22
N VAL A 137 12.05 10.89 2.20
CA VAL A 137 13.42 10.42 1.94
C VAL A 137 13.36 8.91 1.74
N ARG A 138 13.68 8.45 0.53
CA ARG A 138 13.67 7.05 0.13
C ARG A 138 15.10 6.58 -0.08
N MET A 139 15.51 5.54 0.63
CA MET A 139 16.85 4.95 0.52
C MET A 139 16.76 3.55 -0.06
N GLN A 140 17.44 3.32 -1.19
CA GLN A 140 17.58 2.01 -1.79
C GLN A 140 18.82 1.31 -1.24
N VAL A 141 18.68 0.05 -0.89
CA VAL A 141 19.74 -0.78 -0.29
C VAL A 141 19.83 -2.09 -1.06
N ASP A 142 21.05 -2.51 -1.36
CA ASP A 142 21.39 -3.80 -1.96
C ASP A 142 22.69 -4.31 -1.35
N ILE A 143 22.80 -5.62 -1.13
CA ILE A 143 23.99 -6.25 -0.55
C ILE A 143 24.59 -7.30 -1.48
N GLU A 144 25.92 -7.38 -1.48
CA GLU A 144 26.62 -8.49 -2.12
C GLU A 144 27.28 -9.38 -1.08
N THR A 145 27.12 -10.69 -1.24
CA THR A 145 27.50 -11.67 -0.23
C THR A 145 28.35 -12.80 -0.81
N GLN A 146 29.16 -13.42 0.06
CA GLN A 146 29.97 -14.58 -0.30
C GLN A 146 29.11 -15.84 -0.58
N THR A 147 28.02 -16.00 0.16
CA THR A 147 27.03 -17.08 0.01
C THR A 147 25.62 -16.52 0.09
N LEU A 148 24.67 -17.19 -0.58
CA LEU A 148 23.26 -16.78 -0.56
C LEU A 148 22.50 -17.25 0.69
N ASP A 149 23.07 -18.18 1.46
CA ASP A 149 22.48 -18.60 2.74
C ASP A 149 23.15 -17.88 3.91
N ARG A 150 22.41 -16.99 4.58
CA ARG A 150 22.87 -16.28 5.79
C ARG A 150 23.26 -17.19 6.95
N ARG A 151 22.84 -18.46 6.92
CA ARG A 151 23.16 -19.48 7.94
C ARG A 151 24.44 -20.24 7.63
N ASP A 152 24.94 -20.15 6.40
CA ASP A 152 26.19 -20.79 5.99
C ASP A 152 27.36 -20.33 6.90
N PRO A 153 28.25 -21.22 7.34
CA PRO A 153 29.46 -20.83 8.08
C PRO A 153 30.32 -19.79 7.35
N ASP A 154 30.38 -19.87 6.02
CA ASP A 154 31.14 -18.97 5.14
C ASP A 154 30.32 -17.74 4.70
N SER A 155 29.11 -17.55 5.24
CA SER A 155 28.31 -16.34 5.01
C SER A 155 29.10 -15.09 5.41
N ARG A 156 29.12 -14.11 4.51
CA ARG A 156 29.81 -12.83 4.71
C ARG A 156 29.22 -11.78 3.78
N ILE A 157 29.02 -10.57 4.29
CA ILE A 157 28.74 -9.38 3.49
C ILE A 157 30.06 -8.88 2.90
N LEU A 158 30.13 -8.76 1.58
CA LEU A 158 31.28 -8.25 0.85
C LEU A 158 31.21 -6.73 0.72
N LEU A 159 30.03 -6.20 0.38
CA LEU A 159 29.74 -4.77 0.33
C LEU A 159 28.25 -4.49 0.53
N ILE A 160 27.92 -3.23 0.81
CA ILE A 160 26.55 -2.70 0.81
C ILE A 160 26.52 -1.49 -0.12
N ALA A 161 25.66 -1.53 -1.13
CA ALA A 161 25.37 -0.37 -1.97
C ALA A 161 24.14 0.37 -1.44
N VAL A 162 24.21 1.71 -1.46
CA VAL A 162 23.12 2.58 -1.01
C VAL A 162 22.94 3.73 -2.00
N ALA A 163 21.68 4.02 -2.32
CA ALA A 163 21.29 5.25 -3.01
C ALA A 163 20.13 5.93 -2.29
N ASP A 164 19.92 7.23 -2.50
CA ASP A 164 18.69 7.90 -2.09
C ASP A 164 18.19 8.94 -3.08
N ASN A 165 16.93 9.36 -2.92
CA ASN A 165 16.32 10.42 -3.71
C ASN A 165 16.78 11.84 -3.30
N ARG A 166 17.88 11.95 -2.57
CA ARG A 166 18.58 13.19 -2.19
C ARG A 166 20.00 13.23 -2.77
N GLY A 167 20.30 12.35 -3.74
CA GLY A 167 21.54 12.36 -4.52
C GLY A 167 22.67 11.51 -3.95
N LEU A 168 22.46 10.77 -2.85
CA LEU A 168 23.45 9.83 -2.35
C LEU A 168 23.58 8.64 -3.31
N ARG A 169 24.82 8.24 -3.56
CA ARG A 169 25.20 6.95 -4.17
C ARG A 169 26.53 6.54 -3.57
N GLU A 170 26.54 5.48 -2.78
CA GLU A 170 27.71 5.07 -1.99
C GLU A 170 27.81 3.55 -1.92
N VAL A 171 29.04 3.03 -1.90
CA VAL A 171 29.32 1.61 -1.63
C VAL A 171 30.20 1.50 -0.41
N LEU A 172 29.67 0.86 0.61
CA LEU A 172 30.37 0.53 1.84
C LEU A 172 31.10 -0.80 1.64
N ALA A 173 32.43 -0.80 1.73
CA ALA A 173 33.25 -2.00 1.64
C ALA A 173 34.46 -1.89 2.57
N GLY A 174 35.03 -3.03 2.94
CA GLY A 174 36.10 -3.13 3.94
C GLY A 174 35.94 -4.39 4.79
N ASP A 175 36.27 -4.28 6.08
CA ASP A 175 35.93 -5.33 7.04
C ASP A 175 34.40 -5.43 7.22
N GLU A 176 33.88 -6.63 7.43
CA GLU A 176 32.44 -6.86 7.50
C GLU A 176 31.79 -6.10 8.66
N ALA A 177 32.47 -6.02 9.82
CA ALA A 177 31.95 -5.29 10.97
C ALA A 177 31.92 -3.77 10.72
N ASP A 178 32.96 -3.24 10.07
CA ASP A 178 33.06 -1.82 9.72
C ASP A 178 32.00 -1.44 8.69
N ILE A 179 31.74 -2.30 7.68
CA ILE A 179 30.67 -2.10 6.70
C ILE A 179 29.31 -1.97 7.40
N LEU A 180 29.00 -2.88 8.33
CA LEU A 180 27.74 -2.86 9.07
C LEU A 180 27.60 -1.63 9.96
N GLN A 181 28.67 -1.25 10.67
CA GLN A 181 28.66 -0.05 11.50
C GLN A 181 28.48 1.22 10.63
N ALA A 182 29.20 1.31 9.51
CA ALA A 182 29.07 2.41 8.56
C ALA A 182 27.66 2.49 7.96
N PHE A 183 27.01 1.34 7.69
CA PHE A 183 25.63 1.31 7.22
C PHE A 183 24.66 1.83 8.27
N VAL A 184 24.80 1.42 9.54
CA VAL A 184 23.98 1.94 10.64
C VAL A 184 24.14 3.47 10.76
N GLU A 185 25.39 3.96 10.79
CA GLU A 185 25.71 5.39 10.83
C GLU A 185 25.11 6.14 9.64
N LEU A 186 25.20 5.57 8.43
CA LEU A 186 24.67 6.15 7.21
C LEU A 186 23.14 6.28 7.25
N VAL A 187 22.42 5.23 7.66
CA VAL A 187 20.96 5.27 7.79
C VAL A 187 20.54 6.31 8.83
N LEU A 188 21.21 6.38 9.98
CA LEU A 188 20.91 7.37 11.02
C LEU A 188 21.19 8.81 10.55
N ARG A 189 22.28 9.02 9.81
CA ARG A 189 22.68 10.33 9.28
C ARG A 189 21.76 10.82 8.16
N ARG A 190 21.36 9.94 7.24
CA ARG A 190 20.47 10.28 6.11
C ARG A 190 18.99 10.30 6.51
N ASP A 191 18.65 9.63 7.61
CA ASP A 191 17.32 9.51 8.19
C ASP A 191 16.21 9.22 7.15
N PRO A 192 16.27 8.12 6.37
CA PRO A 192 15.25 7.82 5.38
C PRO A 192 13.90 7.47 6.01
N ASP A 193 12.80 7.97 5.45
CA ASP A 193 11.45 7.55 5.84
C ASP A 193 11.14 6.13 5.36
N VAL A 194 11.72 5.74 4.22
CA VAL A 194 11.49 4.45 3.57
C VAL A 194 12.81 3.81 3.17
N LEU A 195 13.01 2.55 3.57
CA LEU A 195 14.04 1.68 3.01
C LEU A 195 13.41 0.81 1.91
N GLU A 196 14.05 0.81 0.75
CA GLU A 196 13.60 0.11 -0.44
C GLU A 196 14.69 -0.87 -0.91
N GLY A 197 14.29 -2.03 -1.39
CA GLY A 197 15.22 -3.00 -1.97
C GLY A 197 14.46 -4.01 -2.82
N HIS A 198 15.17 -4.83 -3.59
CA HIS A 198 14.54 -5.82 -4.46
C HIS A 198 14.69 -7.23 -3.87
N ASN A 199 13.61 -7.75 -3.28
CA ASN A 199 13.60 -8.92 -2.39
C ASN A 199 14.22 -8.63 -1.00
N ILE A 200 14.11 -7.38 -0.54
CA ILE A 200 14.71 -6.91 0.72
C ILE A 200 14.19 -7.66 1.96
N TYR A 201 12.93 -8.10 1.95
CA TYR A 201 12.37 -8.93 3.02
C TYR A 201 12.88 -10.36 2.98
N GLY A 202 13.12 -10.89 1.79
CA GLY A 202 13.55 -12.27 1.58
C GLY A 202 15.06 -12.47 1.74
N PHE A 203 15.86 -11.40 1.66
CA PHE A 203 17.31 -11.51 1.59
C PHE A 203 18.04 -10.46 2.43
N ASP A 204 18.09 -9.21 1.99
CA ASP A 204 19.02 -8.18 2.47
C ASP A 204 18.90 -7.92 3.97
N LEU A 205 17.72 -7.53 4.46
CA LEU A 205 17.52 -7.21 5.88
C LEU A 205 17.73 -8.43 6.78
N PRO A 206 17.17 -9.63 6.49
CA PRO A 206 17.48 -10.83 7.26
C PRO A 206 18.96 -11.20 7.28
N TYR A 207 19.70 -10.96 6.19
CA TYR A 207 21.15 -11.22 6.12
C TYR A 207 21.92 -10.22 6.98
N LEU A 208 21.66 -8.92 6.82
CA LEU A 208 22.26 -7.84 7.61
C LEU A 208 22.07 -8.05 9.11
N MET A 209 20.84 -8.35 9.55
CA MET A 209 20.52 -8.61 10.95
C MET A 209 21.26 -9.82 11.53
N GLU A 210 21.34 -10.92 10.77
CA GLU A 210 22.03 -12.14 11.20
C GLU A 210 23.54 -11.92 11.32
N ARG A 211 24.15 -11.24 10.34
CA ARG A 211 25.58 -10.93 10.34
C ARG A 211 25.96 -9.94 11.43
N ALA A 212 25.17 -8.89 11.63
CA ALA A 212 25.36 -7.95 12.72
C ALA A 212 25.32 -8.65 14.09
N LYS A 213 24.37 -9.57 14.28
CA LYS A 213 24.31 -10.41 15.49
C LYS A 213 25.56 -11.28 15.67
N LYS A 214 26.01 -11.98 14.62
CA LYS A 214 27.22 -12.84 14.66
C LYS A 214 28.48 -12.03 14.99
N LEU A 215 28.61 -10.83 14.45
CA LEU A 215 29.75 -9.92 14.65
C LEU A 215 29.61 -9.01 15.88
N ARG A 216 28.48 -9.08 16.60
CA ARG A 216 28.16 -8.24 17.76
C ARG A 216 28.16 -6.74 17.43
N VAL A 217 27.76 -6.37 16.22
CA VAL A 217 27.52 -4.99 15.80
C VAL A 217 26.07 -4.62 16.13
N PRO A 218 25.82 -3.56 16.93
CA PRO A 218 24.45 -3.12 17.23
C PRO A 218 23.71 -2.61 16.00
N PHE A 219 22.78 -3.41 15.45
CA PHE A 219 22.05 -3.08 14.23
C PHE A 219 20.84 -2.18 14.51
N THR A 220 21.12 -0.92 14.86
CA THR A 220 20.15 0.04 15.43
C THR A 220 19.65 1.08 14.41
N ILE A 221 19.18 0.61 13.26
CA ILE A 221 18.79 1.46 12.12
C ILE A 221 17.44 2.19 12.28
N GLY A 222 16.62 1.85 13.29
CA GLY A 222 15.37 2.55 13.56
C GLY A 222 15.57 3.91 14.22
N ARG A 223 14.56 4.78 14.13
CA ARG A 223 14.59 6.09 14.79
C ARG A 223 14.63 5.89 16.31
N GLY A 224 15.44 6.68 17.01
CA GLY A 224 15.75 6.45 18.43
C GLY A 224 16.76 5.32 18.67
N ARG A 225 17.51 4.89 17.64
CA ARG A 225 18.50 3.79 17.68
C ARG A 225 17.89 2.46 18.12
N THR A 226 16.67 2.18 17.65
CA THR A 226 15.98 0.92 17.91
C THR A 226 16.36 -0.15 16.88
N GLU A 227 16.30 -1.41 17.30
CA GLU A 227 16.57 -2.54 16.41
C GLU A 227 15.36 -2.90 15.54
N PRO A 228 15.58 -3.32 14.28
CA PRO A 228 14.53 -3.86 13.43
C PRO A 228 14.09 -5.25 13.91
N ARG A 229 12.86 -5.64 13.54
CA ARG A 229 12.28 -6.93 13.94
C ARG A 229 11.73 -7.67 12.74
N ILE A 230 12.04 -8.97 12.66
CA ILE A 230 11.35 -9.87 11.73
C ILE A 230 10.01 -10.22 12.37
N GLU A 231 8.93 -9.85 11.70
CA GLU A 231 7.57 -10.11 12.14
C GLU A 231 7.11 -11.52 11.74
N ARG A 232 5.96 -11.92 12.30
CA ARG A 232 5.31 -13.18 11.87
C ARG A 232 5.01 -13.14 10.39
N ARG A 233 5.14 -14.31 9.74
CA ARG A 233 4.81 -14.51 8.33
C ARG A 233 3.43 -13.94 7.99
N ARG A 234 3.37 -13.15 6.92
CA ARG A 234 2.15 -12.56 6.36
C ARG A 234 2.00 -12.94 4.90
N ASN A 235 0.81 -12.69 4.36
CA ASN A 235 0.54 -12.80 2.93
C ASN A 235 0.48 -11.41 2.31
N CYS A 236 1.17 -11.25 1.19
CA CYS A 236 1.03 -10.12 0.28
C CYS A 236 -0.04 -10.47 -0.75
N ALA A 237 -1.07 -9.64 -0.87
CA ALA A 237 -2.13 -9.82 -1.86
C ALA A 237 -1.61 -9.45 -3.26
N ILE A 238 -1.60 -10.42 -4.18
CA ILE A 238 -1.21 -10.26 -5.58
C ILE A 238 -2.40 -10.69 -6.44
N GLY A 239 -3.29 -9.74 -6.71
CA GLY A 239 -4.55 -10.02 -7.38
C GLY A 239 -5.40 -11.01 -6.61
N ALA A 240 -5.75 -12.12 -7.25
CA ALA A 240 -6.51 -13.22 -6.62
C ALA A 240 -5.62 -14.19 -5.81
N THR A 241 -4.30 -14.05 -5.88
CA THR A 241 -3.35 -14.93 -5.21
C THR A 241 -2.71 -14.25 -4.01
N ASN A 242 -2.14 -15.06 -3.12
CA ASN A 242 -1.44 -14.60 -1.93
C ASN A 242 0.00 -15.11 -1.96
N ARG A 243 0.96 -14.22 -1.71
CA ARG A 243 2.37 -14.59 -1.60
C ARG A 243 2.83 -14.48 -0.14
N PRO A 244 3.27 -15.59 0.49
CA PRO A 244 3.81 -15.53 1.84
C PRO A 244 5.15 -14.80 1.85
N PHE A 245 5.38 -13.99 2.88
CA PHE A 245 6.64 -13.31 3.15
C PHE A 245 6.80 -13.05 4.66
N ASP A 246 8.03 -12.84 5.10
CA ASP A 246 8.37 -12.54 6.50
C ASP A 246 8.69 -11.02 6.57
N PRO A 247 7.78 -10.17 7.08
CA PRO A 247 7.99 -8.73 7.09
C PRO A 247 9.14 -8.35 8.02
N VAL A 248 9.81 -7.25 7.72
CA VAL A 248 10.75 -6.58 8.64
C VAL A 248 10.20 -5.21 9.01
N THR A 249 10.04 -4.95 10.30
CA THR A 249 9.66 -3.64 10.84
C THR A 249 10.91 -2.90 11.31
N ILE A 250 10.98 -1.61 11.02
CA ILE A 250 12.05 -0.71 11.46
C ILE A 250 11.37 0.46 12.18
N PRO A 251 11.45 0.57 13.51
CA PRO A 251 10.65 1.57 14.23
C PRO A 251 10.90 2.99 13.72
N GLY A 252 9.81 3.71 13.48
CA GLY A 252 9.83 5.06 12.91
C GLY A 252 10.17 5.15 11.42
N ARG A 253 10.27 4.02 10.69
CA ARG A 253 10.52 3.96 9.24
C ARG A 253 9.62 2.94 8.56
N HIS A 254 9.55 2.99 7.24
CA HIS A 254 8.88 1.99 6.41
C HIS A 254 9.89 1.16 5.63
N VAL A 255 9.55 -0.09 5.37
CA VAL A 255 10.26 -0.95 4.42
C VAL A 255 9.34 -1.26 3.25
N LEU A 256 9.84 -1.13 2.03
CA LEU A 256 9.16 -1.58 0.82
C LEU A 256 10.04 -2.54 0.03
N ASP A 257 9.45 -3.67 -0.33
CA ASP A 257 10.09 -4.64 -1.19
C ASP A 257 9.60 -4.46 -2.63
N THR A 258 10.47 -3.95 -3.48
CA THR A 258 10.15 -3.68 -4.89
C THR A 258 9.83 -4.97 -5.67
N TYR A 259 10.29 -6.14 -5.20
CA TYR A 259 9.92 -7.43 -5.80
C TYR A 259 8.44 -7.73 -5.58
N LEU A 260 7.91 -7.49 -4.37
CA LEU A 260 6.48 -7.63 -4.10
C LEU A 260 5.67 -6.53 -4.82
N CYS A 261 6.19 -5.30 -4.84
CA CYS A 261 5.51 -4.18 -5.49
C CYS A 261 5.37 -4.39 -7.01
N VAL A 262 6.42 -4.89 -7.69
CA VAL A 262 6.35 -5.17 -9.14
C VAL A 262 5.37 -6.30 -9.46
N GLN A 263 5.28 -7.33 -8.61
CA GLN A 263 4.28 -8.40 -8.80
C GLN A 263 2.85 -7.85 -8.71
N ARG A 264 2.59 -6.95 -7.77
CA ARG A 264 1.29 -6.28 -7.65
C ARG A 264 1.02 -5.34 -8.83
N TYR A 265 2.05 -4.65 -9.30
CA TYR A 265 1.98 -3.77 -10.47
C TYR A 265 1.69 -4.56 -11.76
N ASP A 266 2.34 -5.70 -11.97
CA ASP A 266 2.23 -6.46 -13.21
C ASP A 266 1.06 -7.44 -13.23
N TRP A 267 0.49 -7.84 -12.08
CA TRP A 267 -0.58 -8.85 -12.03
C TRP A 267 -1.70 -8.64 -13.06
N ALA A 268 -2.21 -7.41 -13.19
CA ALA A 268 -3.28 -7.10 -14.15
C ALA A 268 -2.77 -6.86 -15.58
N ARG A 269 -1.47 -6.65 -15.76
CA ARG A 269 -0.84 -6.39 -17.07
C ARG A 269 -0.33 -7.68 -17.72
N GLY A 270 0.17 -8.62 -16.92
CA GLY A 270 0.75 -9.88 -17.37
C GLY A 270 1.90 -9.69 -18.37
N ALA A 271 2.64 -8.59 -18.26
CA ALA A 271 3.64 -8.20 -19.26
C ALA A 271 5.03 -8.77 -18.96
N LEU A 272 5.30 -9.22 -17.73
CA LEU A 272 6.61 -9.70 -17.32
C LEU A 272 6.64 -11.23 -17.20
N SER A 273 7.70 -11.84 -17.75
CA SER A 273 7.96 -13.29 -17.64
C SER A 273 8.77 -13.66 -16.39
N SER A 274 9.48 -12.69 -15.80
CA SER A 274 10.29 -12.84 -14.60
C SER A 274 10.21 -11.56 -13.77
N TYR A 275 10.29 -11.72 -12.44
CA TYR A 275 10.25 -10.61 -11.50
C TYR A 275 11.63 -10.26 -10.92
N GLY A 276 12.71 -10.85 -11.42
CA GLY A 276 14.07 -10.47 -10.99
C GLY A 276 14.45 -9.09 -11.53
N LEU A 277 15.16 -8.30 -10.72
CA LEU A 277 15.47 -6.89 -10.98
C LEU A 277 15.96 -6.62 -12.41
N LYS A 278 16.95 -7.37 -12.90
CA LYS A 278 17.54 -7.19 -14.23
C LYS A 278 16.52 -7.35 -15.37
N GLU A 279 15.70 -8.39 -15.30
CA GLU A 279 14.68 -8.65 -16.33
C GLU A 279 13.59 -7.58 -16.28
N VAL A 280 13.12 -7.24 -15.07
CA VAL A 280 12.15 -6.15 -14.87
C VAL A 280 12.70 -4.83 -15.41
N ALA A 281 13.94 -4.49 -15.07
CA ALA A 281 14.57 -3.26 -15.50
C ALA A 281 14.71 -3.17 -17.02
N ARG A 282 15.05 -4.28 -17.67
CA ARG A 282 15.12 -4.38 -19.14
C ARG A 282 13.73 -4.25 -19.77
N SER A 283 12.74 -4.99 -19.27
CA SER A 283 11.36 -4.96 -19.80
C SER A 283 10.69 -3.60 -19.65
N LEU A 284 10.99 -2.86 -18.57
CA LEU A 284 10.48 -1.50 -18.35
C LEU A 284 11.35 -0.41 -18.99
N GLY A 285 12.47 -0.76 -19.63
CA GLY A 285 13.37 0.21 -20.27
C GLY A 285 14.12 1.13 -19.30
N ILE A 286 14.31 0.70 -18.06
CA ILE A 286 14.99 1.45 -16.99
C ILE A 286 16.39 0.92 -16.65
N ALA A 287 16.79 -0.19 -17.27
CA ALA A 287 18.12 -0.77 -17.10
C ALA A 287 19.23 0.22 -17.45
N HIS A 288 20.39 0.06 -16.80
CA HIS A 288 21.58 0.84 -17.15
C HIS A 288 22.02 0.54 -18.59
N ALA A 289 22.44 1.56 -19.34
CA ALA A 289 22.84 1.38 -20.75
C ALA A 289 24.03 0.42 -20.91
N ASN A 290 25.00 0.51 -19.99
CA ASN A 290 26.14 -0.38 -19.91
C ASN A 290 25.99 -1.29 -18.68
N ARG A 291 24.91 -2.07 -18.61
CA ARG A 291 24.62 -2.92 -17.45
C ARG A 291 25.68 -4.01 -17.31
N ILE A 292 26.34 -4.04 -16.15
CA ILE A 292 27.32 -5.09 -15.81
C ILE A 292 26.55 -6.36 -15.45
N GLU A 293 26.99 -7.48 -16.01
CA GLU A 293 26.52 -8.81 -15.62
C GLU A 293 27.61 -9.53 -14.82
N VAL A 294 27.21 -10.00 -13.64
CA VAL A 294 28.02 -10.82 -12.73
C VAL A 294 27.30 -12.15 -12.51
N PRO A 295 27.87 -13.29 -12.95
CA PRO A 295 27.37 -14.61 -12.60
C PRO A 295 27.46 -14.84 -11.10
N ARG A 296 26.38 -15.33 -10.49
CA ARG A 296 26.29 -15.47 -9.02
C ARG A 296 27.35 -16.42 -8.44
N ASP A 297 27.67 -17.48 -9.16
CA ASP A 297 28.69 -18.48 -8.80
C ASP A 297 30.13 -17.91 -8.84
N GLN A 298 30.32 -16.76 -9.49
CA GLN A 298 31.62 -16.10 -9.61
C GLN A 298 31.78 -14.89 -8.68
N MET A 299 30.76 -14.51 -7.92
CA MET A 299 30.74 -13.30 -7.08
C MET A 299 31.98 -13.21 -6.17
N SER A 300 32.25 -14.25 -5.38
CA SER A 300 33.38 -14.29 -4.44
C SER A 300 34.76 -14.30 -5.11
N ARG A 301 34.84 -14.77 -6.36
CA ARG A 301 36.07 -14.73 -7.16
C ARG A 301 36.27 -13.33 -7.73
N LEU A 302 35.25 -12.77 -8.38
CA LEU A 302 35.30 -11.46 -9.00
C LEU A 302 35.48 -10.34 -7.98
N TYR A 303 34.91 -10.46 -6.78
CA TYR A 303 35.16 -9.49 -5.71
C TYR A 303 36.64 -9.43 -5.28
N ARG A 304 37.38 -10.56 -5.39
CA ARG A 304 38.83 -10.59 -5.10
C ARG A 304 39.68 -10.13 -6.27
N GLU A 305 39.29 -10.47 -7.49
CA GLU A 305 40.05 -10.18 -8.71
C GLU A 305 39.80 -8.77 -9.26
N ASP A 306 38.56 -8.28 -9.15
CA ASP A 306 38.07 -7.01 -9.71
C ASP A 306 36.96 -6.42 -8.81
N PRO A 307 37.31 -5.93 -7.59
CA PRO A 307 36.34 -5.38 -6.66
C PRO A 307 35.59 -4.15 -7.21
N GLU A 308 36.25 -3.34 -8.04
CA GLU A 308 35.64 -2.13 -8.62
C GLU A 308 34.48 -2.47 -9.56
N ARG A 309 34.60 -3.55 -10.34
CA ARG A 309 33.48 -4.06 -11.13
C ARG A 309 32.29 -4.48 -10.28
N ILE A 310 32.52 -5.08 -9.10
CA ILE A 310 31.44 -5.46 -8.17
C ILE A 310 30.81 -4.23 -7.51
N ARG A 311 31.61 -3.20 -7.18
CA ARG A 311 31.06 -1.92 -6.69
C ARG A 311 30.17 -1.25 -7.73
N GLU A 312 30.62 -1.18 -8.98
CA GLU A 312 29.82 -0.59 -10.06
C GLU A 312 28.55 -1.41 -10.33
N TYR A 313 28.65 -2.74 -10.31
CA TYR A 313 27.52 -3.65 -10.40
C TYR A 313 26.45 -3.36 -9.33
N ALA A 314 26.85 -3.31 -8.06
CA ALA A 314 25.94 -3.07 -6.94
C ALA A 314 25.35 -1.65 -6.95
N LEU A 315 26.13 -0.63 -7.38
CA LEU A 315 25.59 0.71 -7.61
C LEU A 315 24.52 0.73 -8.70
N GLN A 316 24.71 -0.03 -9.77
CA GLN A 316 23.70 -0.16 -10.81
C GLN A 316 22.43 -0.84 -10.26
N ASP A 317 22.55 -1.83 -9.38
CA ASP A 317 21.40 -2.50 -8.74
C ASP A 317 20.56 -1.54 -7.86
N VAL A 318 21.17 -0.72 -7.01
CA VAL A 318 20.40 0.28 -6.22
C VAL A 318 19.79 1.38 -7.09
N VAL A 319 20.46 1.78 -8.18
CA VAL A 319 19.92 2.77 -9.13
C VAL A 319 18.74 2.20 -9.93
N GLU A 320 18.83 0.95 -10.38
CA GLU A 320 17.74 0.25 -11.05
C GLU A 320 16.56 0.02 -10.09
N THR A 321 16.84 -0.32 -8.83
CA THR A 321 15.82 -0.42 -7.77
C THR A 321 15.12 0.92 -7.54
N ALA A 322 15.86 2.04 -7.51
CA ALA A 322 15.28 3.37 -7.33
C ALA A 322 14.33 3.73 -8.48
N ARG A 323 14.77 3.51 -9.73
CA ARG A 323 13.96 3.72 -10.93
C ARG A 323 12.72 2.81 -10.97
N LEU A 324 12.86 1.57 -10.52
CA LEU A 324 11.72 0.66 -10.40
C LEU A 324 10.72 1.16 -9.36
N ALA A 325 11.21 1.57 -8.18
CA ALA A 325 10.38 2.11 -7.11
C ALA A 325 9.56 3.32 -7.58
N GLU A 326 10.14 4.22 -8.38
CA GLU A 326 9.47 5.37 -8.99
C GLU A 326 8.30 5.00 -9.92
N ILE A 327 8.27 3.77 -10.44
CA ILE A 327 7.17 3.27 -11.26
C ILE A 327 6.11 2.58 -10.42
N VAL A 328 6.53 1.71 -9.48
CA VAL A 328 5.62 0.73 -8.86
C VAL A 328 5.08 1.14 -7.49
N THR A 329 5.67 2.14 -6.83
CA THR A 329 5.30 2.54 -5.47
C THR A 329 4.50 3.86 -5.32
N PRO A 330 4.48 4.82 -6.29
CA PRO A 330 3.75 6.08 -6.10
C PRO A 330 2.25 5.90 -5.89
N THR A 331 1.64 4.93 -6.58
CA THR A 331 0.20 4.64 -6.41
C THR A 331 -0.10 4.33 -4.94
N GLU A 332 0.72 3.50 -4.30
CA GLU A 332 0.59 3.16 -2.87
C GLU A 332 0.86 4.34 -1.95
N PHE A 333 1.84 5.19 -2.29
CA PHE A 333 2.15 6.40 -1.54
C PHE A 333 0.95 7.35 -1.47
N TYR A 334 0.26 7.59 -2.58
CA TYR A 334 -0.92 8.47 -2.57
C TYR A 334 -2.13 7.80 -1.93
N MET A 335 -2.23 6.46 -1.97
CA MET A 335 -3.33 5.74 -1.30
C MET A 335 -3.24 5.78 0.23
N VAL A 336 -2.03 5.71 0.80
CA VAL A 336 -1.86 5.76 2.27
C VAL A 336 -2.17 7.14 2.87
N GLN A 337 -2.23 8.18 2.03
CA GLN A 337 -2.74 9.49 2.46
C GLN A 337 -4.25 9.47 2.79
N MET A 338 -4.98 8.50 2.21
CA MET A 338 -6.41 8.33 2.44
C MET A 338 -6.70 7.27 3.52
N ALA A 339 -6.07 6.10 3.42
CA ALA A 339 -6.34 5.00 4.34
C ALA A 339 -5.57 5.15 5.68
N PRO A 340 -6.17 4.82 6.84
CA PRO A 340 -5.51 4.89 8.14
C PRO A 340 -4.57 3.68 8.34
N ASP A 341 -3.51 3.56 7.55
CA ASP A 341 -2.54 2.49 7.66
C ASP A 341 -1.10 3.00 7.46
N THR A 342 -0.12 2.14 7.74
CA THR A 342 1.29 2.39 7.46
C THR A 342 1.60 2.14 5.98
N TYR A 343 2.66 2.78 5.45
CA TYR A 343 3.04 2.59 4.05
C TYR A 343 3.42 1.13 3.75
N SER A 344 4.23 0.52 4.62
CA SER A 344 4.62 -0.89 4.51
C SER A 344 3.42 -1.86 4.52
N SER A 345 2.42 -1.60 5.38
CA SER A 345 1.21 -2.43 5.42
C SER A 345 0.32 -2.21 4.20
N SER A 346 0.15 -0.97 3.74
CA SER A 346 -0.62 -0.68 2.52
C SER A 346 -0.03 -1.36 1.30
N ALA A 347 1.30 -1.34 1.15
CA ALA A 347 2.00 -1.87 -0.02
C ALA A 347 1.86 -3.40 -0.21
N VAL A 348 1.38 -4.13 0.79
CA VAL A 348 1.17 -5.59 0.74
C VAL A 348 -0.30 -5.99 0.92
N SER A 349 -1.18 -5.04 1.23
CA SER A 349 -2.60 -5.29 1.50
C SER A 349 -3.47 -5.20 0.23
N GLY A 350 -4.62 -5.86 0.26
CA GLY A 350 -5.64 -5.76 -0.78
C GLY A 350 -6.32 -4.39 -0.81
N THR A 351 -6.84 -3.99 -1.96
CA THR A 351 -7.44 -2.65 -2.15
C THR A 351 -8.80 -2.50 -1.45
N GLY A 352 -9.60 -3.56 -1.38
CA GLY A 352 -10.88 -3.57 -0.65
C GLY A 352 -10.72 -3.29 0.85
N GLU A 353 -9.62 -3.74 1.46
CA GLU A 353 -9.31 -3.47 2.86
C GLU A 353 -9.13 -1.97 3.14
N ARG A 354 -8.72 -1.18 2.14
CA ARG A 354 -8.58 0.28 2.28
C ARG A 354 -9.92 0.97 2.35
N ILE A 355 -10.87 0.55 1.51
CA ILE A 355 -12.25 1.03 1.58
C ILE A 355 -12.84 0.67 2.93
N ASN A 356 -12.65 -0.58 3.36
CA ASN A 356 -13.08 -1.02 4.69
C ASN A 356 -12.52 -0.09 5.78
N ALA A 357 -11.22 0.17 5.77
CA ALA A 357 -10.55 1.00 6.76
C ALA A 357 -11.03 2.46 6.76
N ILE A 358 -11.32 3.04 5.59
CA ILE A 358 -11.89 4.39 5.46
C ILE A 358 -13.30 4.44 6.06
N LEU A 359 -14.16 3.48 5.73
CA LEU A 359 -15.53 3.40 6.27
C LEU A 359 -15.53 3.18 7.78
N LEU A 360 -14.71 2.24 8.28
CA LEU A 360 -14.57 1.96 9.71
C LEU A 360 -14.12 3.21 10.47
N ARG A 361 -13.06 3.89 9.99
CA ARG A 361 -12.60 5.15 10.61
C ARG A 361 -13.73 6.18 10.67
N ALA A 362 -14.45 6.37 9.58
CA ALA A 362 -15.49 7.39 9.51
C ALA A 362 -16.69 7.07 10.43
N TYR A 363 -17.10 5.80 10.52
CA TYR A 363 -18.15 5.37 11.45
C TYR A 363 -17.74 5.52 12.91
N LEU A 364 -16.52 5.10 13.27
CA LEU A 364 -16.00 5.23 14.63
C LEU A 364 -15.85 6.71 15.03
N ALA A 365 -15.39 7.57 14.12
CA ALA A 365 -15.30 9.01 14.35
C ALA A 365 -16.67 9.66 14.62
N ASN A 366 -17.76 9.09 14.08
CA ASN A 366 -19.13 9.53 14.32
C ASN A 366 -19.82 8.77 15.47
N ARG A 367 -19.08 7.98 16.26
CA ARG A 367 -19.62 7.15 17.37
C ARG A 367 -20.82 6.30 16.93
N HIS A 368 -20.73 5.72 15.73
CA HIS A 368 -21.76 4.91 15.12
C HIS A 368 -21.33 3.44 15.01
N ALA A 369 -22.29 2.53 15.19
CA ALA A 369 -22.09 1.09 15.17
C ALA A 369 -21.63 0.59 13.80
N ILE A 370 -20.78 -0.44 13.80
CA ILE A 370 -20.29 -1.09 12.59
C ILE A 370 -21.17 -2.30 12.26
N PRO A 371 -21.68 -2.43 11.01
CA PRO A 371 -22.47 -3.59 10.62
C PRO A 371 -21.66 -4.88 10.64
N SER A 372 -22.38 -6.00 10.82
CA SER A 372 -21.80 -7.32 10.60
C SER A 372 -21.72 -7.61 9.09
N PRO A 373 -20.64 -8.25 8.62
CA PRO A 373 -20.53 -8.65 7.22
C PRO A 373 -21.65 -9.63 6.85
N GLN A 374 -22.20 -9.49 5.64
CA GLN A 374 -23.10 -10.48 5.05
C GLN A 374 -22.37 -11.81 4.85
N GLN A 375 -23.10 -12.91 5.04
CA GLN A 375 -22.58 -14.25 4.79
C GLN A 375 -22.26 -14.43 3.29
N PRO A 376 -21.11 -15.06 2.96
CA PRO A 376 -20.73 -15.26 1.56
C PRO A 376 -21.78 -16.04 0.78
N ARG A 377 -22.19 -15.50 -0.37
CA ARG A 377 -23.09 -16.20 -1.31
C ARG A 377 -22.68 -15.94 -2.76
N PRO A 378 -22.96 -16.88 -3.67
CA PRO A 378 -22.81 -16.65 -5.10
C PRO A 378 -23.74 -15.53 -5.57
N PHE A 379 -23.24 -14.70 -6.47
CA PHE A 379 -24.03 -13.72 -7.21
C PHE A 379 -23.56 -13.67 -8.67
N PRO A 380 -24.39 -13.21 -9.61
CA PRO A 380 -24.00 -13.17 -11.02
C PRO A 380 -22.83 -12.19 -11.25
N GLY A 381 -21.75 -12.64 -11.88
CA GLY A 381 -20.60 -11.80 -12.26
C GLY A 381 -20.82 -10.97 -13.53
N GLY A 382 -19.74 -10.53 -14.19
CA GLY A 382 -19.81 -9.90 -15.51
C GLY A 382 -20.46 -10.78 -16.58
N TYR A 383 -20.87 -10.17 -17.70
CA TYR A 383 -21.27 -10.94 -18.89
C TYR A 383 -20.04 -11.19 -19.76
N THR A 384 -19.81 -12.46 -20.11
CA THR A 384 -18.74 -12.85 -21.04
C THR A 384 -19.33 -13.72 -22.13
N GLU A 385 -19.05 -13.40 -23.38
CA GLU A 385 -19.56 -14.14 -24.55
C GLU A 385 -18.53 -14.13 -25.67
N VAL A 386 -18.12 -15.30 -26.15
CA VAL A 386 -17.28 -15.42 -27.35
C VAL A 386 -18.18 -15.69 -28.55
N ARG A 387 -18.18 -14.76 -29.51
CA ARG A 387 -18.97 -14.87 -30.75
C ARG A 387 -18.17 -15.36 -31.94
N ARG A 388 -16.86 -15.08 -31.97
CA ARG A 388 -15.97 -15.49 -33.07
C ARG A 388 -14.65 -16.03 -32.54
N THR A 389 -14.12 -17.02 -33.24
CA THR A 389 -12.84 -17.66 -32.93
C THR A 389 -11.94 -17.71 -34.17
N GLY A 390 -10.63 -17.75 -33.96
CA GLY A 390 -9.62 -17.79 -35.03
C GLY A 390 -8.70 -16.56 -35.04
N VAL A 391 -7.88 -16.44 -36.08
CA VAL A 391 -6.96 -15.30 -36.25
C VAL A 391 -7.73 -14.12 -36.84
N ILE A 392 -8.09 -13.16 -35.99
CA ILE A 392 -8.84 -11.97 -36.38
C ILE A 392 -7.89 -10.78 -36.43
N ARG A 393 -7.99 -9.97 -37.50
CA ARG A 393 -7.12 -8.81 -37.73
C ARG A 393 -7.94 -7.53 -37.67
N ARG A 394 -7.31 -6.43 -37.26
CA ARG A 394 -7.94 -5.08 -37.11
C ARG A 394 -9.04 -5.07 -36.05
N VAL A 395 -8.71 -5.59 -34.87
CA VAL A 395 -9.59 -5.60 -33.69
C VAL A 395 -9.60 -4.22 -33.04
N VAL A 396 -10.77 -3.76 -32.60
CA VAL A 396 -10.95 -2.51 -31.85
C VAL A 396 -11.69 -2.84 -30.56
N LYS A 397 -11.10 -2.51 -29.41
CA LYS A 397 -11.79 -2.63 -28.12
C LYS A 397 -12.64 -1.39 -27.86
N ALA A 398 -13.95 -1.56 -27.74
CA ALA A 398 -14.85 -0.58 -27.15
C ALA A 398 -15.00 -0.90 -25.65
N ASP A 399 -14.58 0.03 -24.78
CA ASP A 399 -14.53 -0.16 -23.32
C ASP A 399 -15.31 0.95 -22.62
N VAL A 400 -16.10 0.61 -21.61
CA VAL A 400 -16.80 1.62 -20.81
C VAL A 400 -15.93 1.98 -19.60
N GLU A 401 -15.31 3.17 -19.66
CA GLU A 401 -14.43 3.64 -18.59
C GLU A 401 -15.19 3.67 -17.25
N SER A 402 -14.71 2.87 -16.28
CA SER A 402 -15.29 2.80 -14.93
C SER A 402 -16.79 2.45 -14.93
N LEU A 403 -17.20 1.45 -15.73
CA LEU A 403 -18.59 0.98 -15.85
C LEU A 403 -19.30 0.82 -14.49
N TYR A 404 -18.78 -0.05 -13.62
CA TYR A 404 -19.45 -0.35 -12.34
C TYR A 404 -19.54 0.84 -11.39
N PRO A 405 -18.44 1.60 -11.11
CA PRO A 405 -18.55 2.85 -10.37
C PRO A 405 -19.59 3.83 -10.93
N SER A 406 -19.68 3.93 -12.26
CA SER A 406 -20.63 4.83 -12.93
C SER A 406 -22.08 4.37 -12.72
N ILE A 407 -22.34 3.06 -12.81
CA ILE A 407 -23.66 2.46 -12.50
C ILE A 407 -24.04 2.71 -11.04
N MET A 408 -23.10 2.53 -10.11
CA MET A 408 -23.34 2.73 -8.68
C MET A 408 -23.75 4.17 -8.39
N LEU A 409 -23.06 5.15 -8.98
CA LEU A 409 -23.38 6.56 -8.83
C LEU A 409 -24.69 6.96 -9.52
N SER A 410 -24.94 6.48 -10.74
CA SER A 410 -26.12 6.88 -11.53
C SER A 410 -27.42 6.28 -10.99
N LEU A 411 -27.38 5.05 -10.48
CA LEU A 411 -28.54 4.32 -9.97
C LEU A 411 -28.64 4.36 -8.44
N GLY A 412 -27.72 5.05 -7.75
CA GLY A 412 -27.71 5.13 -6.29
C GLY A 412 -27.52 3.77 -5.61
N ILE A 413 -26.72 2.87 -6.19
CA ILE A 413 -26.49 1.53 -5.65
C ILE A 413 -25.34 1.56 -4.64
N LYS A 414 -25.67 1.29 -3.38
CA LYS A 414 -24.75 1.28 -2.24
C LYS A 414 -25.12 0.16 -1.25
N PRO A 415 -24.25 -0.17 -0.27
CA PRO A 415 -24.61 -1.08 0.79
C PRO A 415 -25.83 -0.57 1.55
N GLN A 416 -26.80 -1.44 1.81
CA GLN A 416 -27.94 -1.09 2.67
C GLN A 416 -27.49 -0.73 4.10
N SER A 417 -26.37 -1.33 4.54
CA SER A 417 -25.78 -1.10 5.86
C SER A 417 -25.03 0.24 5.99
N ASP A 418 -24.83 0.98 4.90
CA ASP A 418 -24.26 2.34 4.94
C ASP A 418 -25.31 3.38 5.37
N THR A 419 -25.64 3.36 6.66
CA THR A 419 -26.56 4.28 7.37
C THR A 419 -26.07 5.73 7.44
N LEU A 420 -24.75 5.96 7.50
CA LEU A 420 -24.16 7.30 7.51
C LEU A 420 -24.05 7.92 6.11
N ASN A 421 -24.43 7.16 5.07
CA ASN A 421 -24.40 7.59 3.69
C ASN A 421 -23.02 8.04 3.21
N ILE A 422 -21.98 7.30 3.60
CA ILE A 422 -20.58 7.62 3.32
C ILE A 422 -20.15 7.06 1.95
N PHE A 423 -20.71 5.93 1.54
CA PHE A 423 -20.19 5.11 0.46
C PHE A 423 -20.26 5.80 -0.91
N LEU A 424 -21.42 6.30 -1.33
CA LEU A 424 -21.57 6.97 -2.62
C LEU A 424 -20.93 8.35 -2.68
N PRO A 425 -21.06 9.23 -1.66
CA PRO A 425 -20.37 10.51 -1.67
C PRO A 425 -18.85 10.35 -1.71
N ALA A 426 -18.26 9.38 -1.00
CA ALA A 426 -16.84 9.06 -1.10
C ALA A 426 -16.45 8.63 -2.52
N LEU A 427 -17.24 7.76 -3.17
CA LEU A 427 -17.02 7.34 -4.56
C LEU A 427 -17.10 8.52 -5.54
N ALA A 428 -18.09 9.40 -5.38
CA ALA A 428 -18.26 10.59 -6.21
C ALA A 428 -17.08 11.57 -6.04
N ALA A 429 -16.68 11.81 -4.79
CA ALA A 429 -15.56 12.66 -4.42
C ALA A 429 -14.23 12.16 -5.01
N LEU A 430 -13.98 10.84 -4.96
CA LEU A 430 -12.81 10.23 -5.60
C LEU A 430 -12.87 10.33 -7.13
N THR A 431 -14.04 10.12 -7.72
CA THR A 431 -14.25 10.20 -9.18
C THR A 431 -13.98 11.61 -9.70
N ALA A 432 -14.50 12.64 -9.02
CA ALA A 432 -14.23 14.04 -9.35
C ALA A 432 -12.73 14.37 -9.25
N ARG A 433 -12.06 13.95 -8.17
CA ARG A 433 -10.61 14.14 -7.98
C ARG A 433 -9.81 13.45 -9.08
N ARG A 434 -10.19 12.22 -9.47
CA ARG A 434 -9.55 11.50 -10.59
C ARG A 434 -9.67 12.24 -11.90
N LEU A 435 -10.85 12.78 -12.22
CA LEU A 435 -11.05 13.55 -13.45
C LEU A 435 -10.17 14.81 -13.48
N ARG A 436 -10.11 15.56 -12.37
CA ARG A 436 -9.21 16.72 -12.24
C ARG A 436 -7.74 16.31 -12.40
N ALA A 437 -7.32 15.23 -11.74
CA ALA A 437 -5.95 14.73 -11.85
C ALA A 437 -5.60 14.30 -13.28
N LYS A 438 -6.51 13.62 -14.01
CA LYS A 438 -6.32 13.28 -15.44
C LYS A 438 -6.17 14.54 -16.31
N GLN A 439 -7.01 15.55 -16.09
CA GLN A 439 -6.93 16.82 -16.83
C GLN A 439 -5.60 17.53 -16.60
N ARG A 440 -5.17 17.65 -15.34
CA ARG A 440 -3.88 18.23 -14.98
C ARG A 440 -2.71 17.43 -15.54
N MET A 441 -2.75 16.10 -15.44
CA MET A 441 -1.74 15.20 -16.01
C MET A 441 -1.57 15.40 -17.52
N ALA A 442 -2.66 15.60 -18.27
CA ALA A 442 -2.63 15.75 -19.72
C ALA A 442 -1.82 16.98 -20.18
N VAL A 443 -1.83 18.06 -19.39
CA VAL A 443 -1.13 19.32 -19.67
C VAL A 443 0.20 19.46 -18.92
N SER A 444 0.56 18.49 -18.09
CA SER A 444 1.78 18.51 -17.26
C SER A 444 2.93 17.75 -17.90
N HIS A 445 4.16 18.12 -17.51
CA HIS A 445 5.41 17.50 -17.97
C HIS A 445 6.33 17.15 -16.79
N GLY A 446 7.30 16.26 -17.02
CA GLY A 446 8.31 15.89 -16.03
C GLY A 446 7.73 15.44 -14.68
N ALA A 447 8.31 15.94 -13.59
CA ALA A 447 7.91 15.60 -12.22
C ALA A 447 6.44 15.92 -11.90
N GLU A 448 5.89 17.00 -12.48
CA GLU A 448 4.48 17.35 -12.27
C GLU A 448 3.55 16.36 -12.94
N ARG A 449 3.90 15.87 -14.13
CA ARG A 449 3.16 14.78 -14.78
C ARG A 449 3.18 13.50 -13.94
N ALA A 450 4.33 13.13 -13.39
CA ALA A 450 4.48 11.95 -12.54
C ALA A 450 3.64 12.05 -11.25
N TYR A 451 3.59 13.25 -10.64
CA TYR A 451 2.71 13.54 -9.51
C TYR A 451 1.24 13.28 -9.84
N TRP A 452 0.74 13.89 -10.93
CA TRP A 452 -0.65 13.72 -11.34
C TRP A 452 -0.98 12.29 -11.79
N ASP A 453 -0.03 11.59 -12.41
CA ASP A 453 -0.18 10.19 -12.78
C ASP A 453 -0.31 9.26 -11.56
N GLY A 454 0.52 9.47 -10.54
CA GLY A 454 0.43 8.75 -9.28
C GLY A 454 -0.92 8.98 -8.58
N LEU A 455 -1.38 10.23 -8.52
CA LEU A 455 -2.69 10.56 -7.95
C LEU A 455 -3.84 9.93 -8.73
N GLN A 456 -3.93 10.12 -10.05
CA GLN A 456 -5.04 9.55 -10.83
C GLN A 456 -5.05 8.01 -10.75
N SER A 457 -3.87 7.38 -10.72
CA SER A 457 -3.72 5.93 -10.55
C SER A 457 -4.23 5.47 -9.19
N SER A 458 -3.86 6.16 -8.11
CA SER A 458 -4.37 5.88 -6.75
C SER A 458 -5.89 5.95 -6.66
N PHE A 459 -6.49 6.99 -7.25
CA PHE A 459 -7.94 7.14 -7.25
C PHE A 459 -8.60 6.07 -8.13
N LYS A 460 -8.04 5.75 -9.30
CA LYS A 460 -8.54 4.68 -10.17
C LYS A 460 -8.62 3.35 -9.43
N VAL A 461 -7.56 2.99 -8.70
CA VAL A 461 -7.49 1.75 -7.94
C VAL A 461 -8.57 1.71 -6.86
N LEU A 462 -8.74 2.77 -6.07
CA LEU A 462 -9.80 2.83 -5.06
C LEU A 462 -11.19 2.80 -5.69
N ILE A 463 -11.47 3.63 -6.69
CA ILE A 463 -12.76 3.72 -7.39
C ILE A 463 -13.20 2.34 -7.90
N ASN A 464 -12.32 1.62 -8.60
CA ASN A 464 -12.63 0.29 -9.11
C ASN A 464 -12.83 -0.75 -8.00
N SER A 465 -12.26 -0.50 -6.81
CA SER A 465 -12.41 -1.38 -5.66
C SER A 465 -13.77 -1.23 -4.96
N PHE A 466 -14.54 -0.16 -5.17
CA PHE A 466 -15.87 0.01 -4.55
C PHE A 466 -16.83 -1.10 -4.96
N TYR A 467 -16.85 -1.47 -6.23
CA TYR A 467 -17.66 -2.61 -6.70
C TYR A 467 -17.13 -3.93 -6.10
N GLY A 468 -15.82 -4.17 -6.19
CA GLY A 468 -15.21 -5.39 -5.65
C GLY A 468 -15.45 -5.56 -4.15
N TYR A 469 -15.53 -4.45 -3.42
CA TYR A 469 -15.84 -4.40 -2.00
C TYR A 469 -17.26 -4.92 -1.68
N LEU A 470 -18.27 -4.58 -2.49
CA LEU A 470 -19.65 -5.07 -2.30
C LEU A 470 -19.74 -6.59 -2.36
N GLY A 471 -19.01 -7.21 -3.29
CA GLY A 471 -19.05 -8.65 -3.54
C GLY A 471 -18.00 -9.47 -2.78
N ALA A 472 -17.13 -8.84 -2.00
CA ALA A 472 -16.05 -9.53 -1.30
C ALA A 472 -16.49 -9.97 0.12
N PRO A 473 -16.12 -11.20 0.53
CA PRO A 473 -16.47 -11.70 1.86
C PRO A 473 -15.66 -11.01 2.96
N GLY A 474 -16.27 -10.89 4.14
CA GLY A 474 -15.58 -10.42 5.35
C GLY A 474 -15.47 -8.91 5.53
N PHE A 475 -15.87 -8.10 4.54
CA PHE A 475 -15.98 -6.66 4.72
C PHE A 475 -17.30 -6.26 5.36
N HIS A 476 -17.26 -5.30 6.29
CA HIS A 476 -18.41 -4.96 7.14
C HIS A 476 -19.59 -4.37 6.37
N PHE A 477 -19.30 -3.61 5.32
CA PHE A 477 -20.30 -3.00 4.46
C PHE A 477 -20.45 -3.73 3.12
N ASN A 478 -20.09 -5.02 3.06
CA ASN A 478 -20.37 -5.81 1.87
C ASN A 478 -21.88 -5.94 1.66
N ASP A 479 -22.30 -6.04 0.40
CA ASP A 479 -23.70 -6.18 0.03
C ASP A 479 -23.81 -6.91 -1.31
N TYR A 480 -24.08 -8.21 -1.22
CA TYR A 480 -24.17 -9.08 -2.40
C TYR A 480 -25.37 -8.77 -3.28
N ASP A 481 -26.47 -8.23 -2.73
CA ASP A 481 -27.63 -7.81 -3.53
C ASP A 481 -27.31 -6.52 -4.29
N ALA A 482 -26.61 -5.58 -3.65
CA ALA A 482 -26.08 -4.39 -4.32
C ALA A 482 -25.09 -4.78 -5.43
N ALA A 483 -24.17 -5.71 -5.16
CA ALA A 483 -23.23 -6.22 -6.16
C ALA A 483 -23.97 -6.84 -7.37
N ALA A 484 -25.00 -7.66 -7.11
CA ALA A 484 -25.82 -8.29 -8.16
C ALA A 484 -26.57 -7.27 -9.02
N ARG A 485 -27.12 -6.20 -8.40
CA ARG A 485 -27.80 -5.12 -9.15
C ARG A 485 -26.82 -4.36 -10.06
N VAL A 486 -25.60 -4.11 -9.58
CA VAL A 486 -24.54 -3.47 -10.39
C VAL A 486 -24.16 -4.35 -11.57
N THR A 487 -23.99 -5.65 -11.36
CA THR A 487 -23.64 -6.55 -12.46
C THR A 487 -24.79 -6.69 -13.44
N GLU A 488 -26.03 -6.90 -13.00
CA GLU A 488 -27.20 -6.99 -13.88
C GLU A 488 -27.30 -5.81 -14.86
N GLU A 489 -27.16 -4.59 -14.34
CA GLU A 489 -27.16 -3.40 -15.17
C GLU A 489 -25.93 -3.31 -16.09
N GLY A 490 -24.74 -3.70 -15.60
CA GLY A 490 -23.53 -3.76 -16.43
C GLY A 490 -23.68 -4.71 -17.61
N ARG A 491 -24.25 -5.90 -17.38
CA ARG A 491 -24.54 -6.88 -18.43
C ARG A 491 -25.48 -6.29 -19.49
N ARG A 492 -26.56 -5.62 -19.04
CA ARG A 492 -27.53 -4.97 -19.93
C ARG A 492 -26.86 -3.92 -20.82
N ILE A 493 -25.99 -3.09 -20.25
CA ILE A 493 -25.28 -2.04 -20.99
C ILE A 493 -24.34 -2.64 -22.05
N VAL A 494 -23.51 -3.62 -21.67
CA VAL A 494 -22.52 -4.18 -22.59
C VAL A 494 -23.17 -4.98 -23.72
N GLN A 495 -24.26 -5.71 -23.43
CA GLN A 495 -25.07 -6.35 -24.47
C GLN A 495 -25.66 -5.32 -25.45
N GLN A 496 -26.19 -4.19 -24.95
CA GLN A 496 -26.69 -3.11 -25.80
C GLN A 496 -25.60 -2.47 -26.67
N ILE A 497 -24.36 -2.36 -26.15
CA ILE A 497 -23.22 -1.90 -26.94
C ILE A 497 -22.92 -2.88 -28.07
N ALA A 498 -22.85 -4.18 -27.78
CA ALA A 498 -22.61 -5.22 -28.77
C ALA A 498 -23.70 -5.23 -29.87
N GLU A 499 -24.98 -5.19 -29.49
CA GLU A 499 -26.10 -5.12 -30.44
C GLU A 499 -26.01 -3.90 -31.36
N ARG A 500 -25.67 -2.72 -30.81
CA ARG A 500 -25.50 -1.48 -31.60
C ARG A 500 -24.31 -1.55 -32.54
N LEU A 501 -23.19 -2.14 -32.11
CA LEU A 501 -22.02 -2.34 -32.96
C LEU A 501 -22.37 -3.27 -34.13
N GLU A 502 -23.06 -4.38 -33.89
CA GLU A 502 -23.51 -5.29 -34.95
C GLU A 502 -24.48 -4.61 -35.92
N ALA A 503 -25.43 -3.82 -35.40
CA ALA A 503 -26.36 -3.05 -36.22
C ALA A 503 -25.64 -2.02 -37.12
N SER A 504 -24.45 -1.56 -36.74
CA SER A 504 -23.60 -0.67 -37.55
C SER A 504 -22.74 -1.41 -38.60
N GLY A 505 -22.85 -2.74 -38.67
CA GLY A 505 -22.07 -3.59 -39.58
C GLY A 505 -20.73 -4.07 -39.00
N ALA A 506 -20.44 -3.78 -37.73
CA ALA A 506 -19.28 -4.34 -37.05
C ALA A 506 -19.48 -5.84 -36.78
N ALA A 507 -18.37 -6.57 -36.73
CA ALA A 507 -18.37 -7.98 -36.40
C ALA A 507 -17.88 -8.16 -34.96
N VAL A 508 -18.80 -8.24 -34.00
CA VAL A 508 -18.44 -8.49 -32.59
C VAL A 508 -17.72 -9.83 -32.48
N ILE A 509 -16.59 -9.81 -31.80
CA ILE A 509 -15.69 -10.96 -31.59
C ILE A 509 -15.98 -11.57 -30.24
N GLU A 510 -15.94 -10.74 -29.22
CA GLU A 510 -16.05 -11.12 -27.82
C GLU A 510 -16.66 -9.97 -27.02
N ILE A 511 -17.41 -10.35 -26.00
CA ILE A 511 -17.88 -9.46 -24.94
C ILE A 511 -17.18 -9.91 -23.66
N ASP A 512 -16.52 -8.99 -22.98
CA ASP A 512 -15.86 -9.25 -21.69
C ASP A 512 -16.23 -8.16 -20.70
N THR A 513 -17.21 -8.46 -19.84
CA THR A 513 -17.55 -7.75 -18.60
C THR A 513 -17.93 -6.28 -18.76
N ASP A 514 -16.97 -5.43 -19.13
CA ASP A 514 -17.05 -3.99 -19.33
C ASP A 514 -16.65 -3.52 -20.76
N GLY A 515 -16.28 -4.46 -21.64
CA GLY A 515 -15.85 -4.16 -23.01
C GLY A 515 -16.37 -5.13 -24.08
N VAL A 516 -16.34 -4.67 -25.32
CA VAL A 516 -16.70 -5.39 -26.54
C VAL A 516 -15.57 -5.26 -27.56
N TYR A 517 -15.19 -6.38 -28.21
CA TYR A 517 -14.08 -6.48 -29.16
C TYR A 517 -14.53 -6.68 -30.60
#